data_AF-A0A529ZG87-F1
#
_entry.id   AF-A0A529ZG87-F1
#
_cell.length_a   1.000
_cell.length_b   1.000
_cell.length_c   1.000
_cell.angle_alpha   90.00
_cell.angle_beta   90.00
_cell.angle_gamma   90.00
#
_symmetry.space_group_name_H-M   'P 1'
#
loop_
_entity.id
_entity.type
_entity.pdbx_description
1 polymer ?
#
loop_
_entity_poly.entity_id
_entity_poly.type
_entity_poly.pdbx_seq_one_letter_code
_entity_poly.pdbx_strand_id
1 'polypeptide(L)'
;TWHAAGLIPSYARNINVGRTINKTIEIYEGLEAETGQPVGWHKCGQLRIANSRDRLDEYKSYMSVAEVQGMRAQLLTPDEARKLWPLLDNKEMLGALYHPDDGHIAPADVTHAMAKGARDLGAKVYLNTEVTGFKRTAGGEWLVHTNKG
;
A
#
# COMPACT_ATOMS: atom_id res chain seq x y z
N THR A 1 -0.27 -9.30 -9.13
CA THR A 1 0.53 -9.31 -7.88
C THR A 1 2.01 -9.50 -8.13
N TRP A 2 2.46 -10.62 -8.72
CA TRP A 2 3.89 -10.95 -8.83
C TRP A 2 4.78 -9.94 -9.57
N HIS A 3 4.24 -9.23 -10.57
CA HIS A 3 4.98 -8.25 -11.39
C HIS A 3 4.78 -6.79 -10.93
N ALA A 4 4.13 -6.57 -9.77
CA ALA A 4 3.89 -5.21 -9.28
C ALA A 4 5.20 -4.57 -8.78
N ALA A 5 5.34 -3.26 -8.93
CA ALA A 5 6.48 -2.50 -8.39
C ALA A 5 6.45 -2.34 -6.86
N GLY A 6 5.31 -2.63 -6.23
CA GLY A 6 5.20 -2.71 -4.76
C GLY A 6 5.08 -1.37 -4.02
N LEU A 7 4.87 -0.26 -4.71
CA LEU A 7 4.70 1.06 -4.07
C LEU A 7 3.45 1.09 -3.17
N ILE A 8 3.60 1.60 -1.94
CA ILE A 8 2.52 1.80 -0.97
C ILE A 8 2.42 3.29 -0.61
N PRO A 9 1.76 4.11 -1.45
CA PRO A 9 1.58 5.53 -1.18
C PRO A 9 0.35 5.78 -0.29
N SER A 10 0.49 6.59 0.76
CA SER A 10 -0.62 6.97 1.64
C SER A 10 -1.46 8.13 1.13
N TYR A 11 -1.02 8.84 0.08
CA TYR A 11 -1.77 9.96 -0.50
C TYR A 11 -3.18 9.56 -0.99
N ALA A 12 -4.19 9.87 -0.19
CA ALA A 12 -5.60 9.63 -0.52
C ALA A 12 -6.50 10.75 0.00
N ARG A 13 -7.24 11.40 -0.91
CA ARG A 13 -8.20 12.45 -0.53
C ARG A 13 -9.49 11.90 0.09
N ASN A 14 -9.83 10.65 -0.18
CA ASN A 14 -10.98 9.98 0.43
C ASN A 14 -10.57 9.32 1.75
N ILE A 15 -11.29 9.65 2.83
CA ILE A 15 -10.98 9.17 4.20
C ILE A 15 -11.03 7.64 4.31
N ASN A 16 -11.99 6.97 3.64
CA ASN A 16 -12.11 5.52 3.71
C ASN A 16 -10.96 4.82 2.98
N VAL A 17 -10.51 5.41 1.87
CA VAL A 17 -9.33 4.92 1.14
C VAL A 17 -8.08 5.12 1.99
N GLY A 18 -7.89 6.29 2.59
CA GLY A 18 -6.74 6.57 3.45
C GLY A 18 -6.67 5.63 4.65
N ARG A 19 -7.80 5.38 5.33
CA ARG A 19 -7.88 4.39 6.43
C ARG A 19 -7.51 2.98 5.99
N THR A 20 -7.95 2.56 4.81
CA THR A 20 -7.59 1.25 4.24
C THR A 20 -6.08 1.15 4.00
N ILE A 21 -5.47 2.21 3.47
CA ILE A 21 -4.02 2.23 3.23
C ILE A 21 -3.25 2.20 4.56
N ASN A 22 -3.64 3.02 5.55
CA ASN A 22 -3.01 3.01 6.87
C ASN A 22 -3.07 1.64 7.52
N LYS A 23 -4.23 0.97 7.48
CA LYS A 23 -4.36 -0.39 8.01
C LYS A 23 -3.51 -1.39 7.23
N THR A 24 -3.36 -1.21 5.92
CA THR A 24 -2.49 -2.05 5.09
C THR A 24 -1.02 -1.90 5.51
N ILE A 25 -0.53 -0.68 5.72
CA ILE A 25 0.82 -0.42 6.20
C ILE A 25 1.02 -1.07 7.59
N GLU A 26 0.09 -0.86 8.53
CA GLU A 26 0.15 -1.46 9.87
C GLU A 26 0.26 -2.99 9.80
N ILE A 27 -0.56 -3.64 8.97
CA ILE A 27 -0.50 -5.10 8.80
C ILE A 27 0.85 -5.53 8.21
N TYR A 28 1.33 -4.84 7.16
CA TYR A 28 2.58 -5.20 6.51
C TYR A 28 3.80 -5.02 7.42
N GLU A 29 3.80 -4.02 8.30
CA GLU A 29 4.86 -3.83 9.30
C GLU A 29 4.89 -4.91 10.37
N GLY A 30 3.73 -5.49 10.72
CA GLY A 30 3.64 -6.60 11.68
C GLY A 30 3.85 -7.99 11.07
N LEU A 31 3.66 -8.13 9.75
CA LEU A 31 3.51 -9.44 9.11
C LEU A 31 4.77 -10.33 9.22
N GLU A 32 5.96 -9.74 9.13
CA GLU A 32 7.20 -10.50 9.29
C GLU A 32 7.36 -11.04 10.71
N ALA A 33 7.02 -10.24 11.73
CA ALA A 33 7.04 -10.68 13.12
C ALA A 33 6.03 -11.79 13.40
N GLU A 34 4.84 -11.71 12.78
CA GLU A 34 3.78 -12.72 12.93
C GLU A 34 4.12 -14.04 12.23
N THR A 35 4.72 -13.97 11.04
CA THR A 35 4.87 -15.15 10.17
C THR A 35 6.29 -15.72 10.14
N GLY A 36 7.28 -14.96 10.60
CA GLY A 36 8.70 -15.26 10.45
C GLY A 36 9.20 -15.21 9.00
N GLN A 37 8.41 -14.68 8.06
CA GLN A 37 8.80 -14.52 6.66
C GLN A 37 9.08 -13.05 6.35
N PRO A 38 10.27 -12.73 5.81
CA PRO A 38 10.57 -11.40 5.32
C PRO A 38 9.58 -10.99 4.23
N VAL A 39 9.14 -9.73 4.28
CA VAL A 39 8.17 -9.17 3.31
C VAL A 39 8.79 -8.10 2.40
N GLY A 40 10.07 -7.78 2.62
CA GLY A 40 10.78 -6.76 1.85
C GLY A 40 10.15 -5.38 1.98
N TRP A 41 9.68 -5.00 3.17
CA TRP A 41 9.13 -3.66 3.43
C TRP A 41 10.25 -2.64 3.59
N HIS A 42 10.23 -1.62 2.74
CA HIS A 42 11.17 -0.50 2.76
C HIS A 42 10.40 0.80 2.98
N LYS A 43 10.31 1.23 4.25
CA LYS A 43 9.72 2.52 4.65
C LYS A 43 10.66 3.70 4.33
N CYS A 44 10.89 3.94 3.05
CA CYS A 44 11.79 4.99 2.55
C CYS A 44 11.11 6.36 2.36
N GLY A 45 9.81 6.43 2.62
CA GLY A 45 8.95 7.57 2.32
C GLY A 45 8.69 7.74 0.82
N GLN A 46 7.84 8.71 0.50
CA GLN A 46 7.40 8.99 -0.87
C GLN A 46 7.31 10.51 -1.10
N LEU A 47 8.01 11.00 -2.13
CA LEU A 47 7.97 12.40 -2.57
C LEU A 47 7.06 12.59 -3.78
N ARG A 48 6.13 13.55 -3.71
CA ARG A 48 5.36 14.05 -4.86
C ARG A 48 5.81 15.46 -5.21
N ILE A 49 6.28 15.65 -6.43
CA ILE A 49 6.86 16.91 -6.87
C ILE A 49 5.79 17.83 -7.48
N ALA A 50 5.76 19.10 -7.06
CA ALA A 50 4.93 20.13 -7.66
C ALA A 50 5.76 21.01 -8.61
N ASN A 51 5.53 20.88 -9.92
CA ASN A 51 6.12 21.74 -10.96
C ASN A 51 5.18 22.88 -11.40
N SER A 52 4.00 22.99 -10.79
CA SER A 52 3.03 24.05 -11.08
C SER A 52 2.39 24.58 -9.80
N ARG A 53 1.91 25.82 -9.84
CA ARG A 53 1.22 26.44 -8.71
C ARG A 53 -0.04 25.65 -8.34
N ASP A 54 -0.82 25.23 -9.33
CA ASP A 54 -2.02 24.40 -9.12
C ASP A 54 -1.70 23.10 -8.38
N ARG A 55 -0.59 22.43 -8.72
CA ARG A 55 -0.19 21.21 -8.03
C ARG A 55 0.27 21.47 -6.59
N LEU A 56 0.98 22.57 -6.37
CA LEU A 56 1.39 22.97 -5.02
C LEU A 56 0.17 23.33 -4.15
N ASP A 57 -0.82 24.01 -4.72
CA ASP A 57 -2.05 24.37 -4.03
C ASP A 57 -2.93 23.14 -3.75
N GLU A 58 -2.92 22.14 -4.65
CA GLU A 58 -3.52 20.83 -4.37
C GLU A 58 -2.90 20.17 -3.13
N TYR A 59 -1.57 20.21 -3.01
CA TYR A 59 -0.87 19.63 -1.86
C TYR A 59 -1.16 20.40 -0.57
N LYS A 60 -1.20 21.74 -0.62
CA LYS A 60 -1.64 22.57 0.51
C LYS A 60 -3.04 22.21 0.97
N SER A 61 -3.99 22.11 0.04
CA SER A 61 -5.36 21.70 0.35
C SER A 61 -5.43 20.29 0.93
N TYR A 62 -4.55 19.38 0.49
CA TYR A 62 -4.49 18.02 1.00
C TYR A 62 -3.99 17.93 2.45
N MET A 63 -3.20 18.89 2.95
CA MET A 63 -2.65 18.83 4.31
C MET A 63 -3.71 18.66 5.40
N SER A 64 -4.83 19.37 5.32
CA SER A 64 -5.94 19.21 6.26
C SER A 64 -6.59 17.83 6.18
N VAL A 65 -6.60 17.22 4.98
CA VAL A 65 -7.11 15.86 4.79
C VAL A 65 -6.17 14.84 5.44
N ALA A 66 -4.86 14.98 5.25
CA ALA A 66 -3.86 14.13 5.87
C ALA A 66 -3.93 14.21 7.41
N GLU A 67 -4.05 15.41 7.96
CA GLU A 67 -4.19 15.65 9.40
C GLU A 67 -5.43 14.95 9.99
N VAL A 68 -6.60 15.12 9.37
CA VAL A 68 -7.84 14.44 9.80
C VAL A 68 -7.74 12.92 9.71
N GLN A 69 -6.97 12.41 8.76
CA GLN A 69 -6.73 10.96 8.60
C GLN A 69 -5.62 10.43 9.53
N GLY A 70 -4.95 11.29 10.30
CA GLY A 70 -3.79 10.92 11.12
C GLY A 70 -2.58 10.50 10.30
N MET A 71 -2.51 10.90 9.03
CA MET A 71 -1.39 10.61 8.14
C MET A 71 -0.31 11.67 8.28
N ARG A 72 0.92 11.25 8.55
CA ARG A 72 2.08 12.14 8.52
C ARG A 72 2.33 12.57 7.08
N ALA A 73 2.25 13.87 6.85
CA ALA A 73 2.56 14.52 5.60
C ALA A 73 3.31 15.83 5.89
N GLN A 74 4.21 16.22 4.99
CA GLN A 74 4.96 17.47 5.09
C GLN A 74 5.00 18.14 3.73
N LEU A 75 4.73 19.43 3.69
CA LEU A 75 5.08 20.26 2.53
C LEU A 75 6.54 20.66 2.67
N LEU A 76 7.32 20.33 1.66
CA LEU A 76 8.73 20.63 1.58
C LEU A 76 8.97 21.74 0.56
N THR A 77 9.86 22.65 0.90
CA THR A 77 10.51 23.54 -0.05
C THR A 77 11.39 22.74 -1.02
N PRO A 78 11.75 23.32 -2.18
CA PRO A 78 12.70 22.69 -3.10
C PRO A 78 14.02 22.27 -2.46
N ASP A 79 14.56 23.06 -1.53
CA ASP A 79 15.82 22.74 -0.84
C ASP A 79 15.68 21.59 0.14
N GLU A 80 14.56 21.50 0.87
CA GLU A 80 14.28 20.37 1.76
C GLU A 80 14.08 19.08 0.99
N ALA A 81 13.38 19.12 -0.15
CA ALA A 81 13.22 17.96 -1.03
C ALA A 81 14.58 17.46 -1.56
N ARG A 82 15.49 18.37 -1.94
CA ARG A 82 16.86 18.02 -2.35
C ARG A 82 17.73 17.49 -1.21
N LYS A 83 17.55 17.97 0.03
CA LYS A 83 18.21 17.39 1.20
C LYS A 83 17.77 15.95 1.44
N LEU A 84 16.49 15.65 1.20
CA LEU A 84 15.95 14.30 1.34
C LEU A 84 16.38 13.36 0.20
N TRP A 85 16.36 13.84 -1.04
CA TRP A 85 16.82 13.09 -2.21
C TRP A 85 17.87 13.90 -3.00
N PRO A 86 19.17 13.76 -2.70
CA PRO A 86 20.23 14.57 -3.31
C PRO A 86 20.42 14.40 -4.82
N LEU A 87 19.89 13.31 -5.40
CA LEU A 87 19.92 13.07 -6.85
C LEU A 87 18.75 13.76 -7.58
N LEU A 88 17.86 14.45 -6.86
CA LEU A 88 16.75 15.20 -7.45
C LEU A 88 17.26 16.44 -8.19
N ASP A 89 17.46 16.30 -9.50
CA ASP A 89 17.73 17.42 -10.40
C ASP A 89 16.44 17.87 -11.08
N ASN A 90 15.70 18.75 -10.41
CA ASN A 90 14.52 19.41 -10.98
C ASN A 90 14.52 20.90 -10.63
N LYS A 91 14.77 21.73 -11.64
CA LYS A 91 14.85 23.19 -11.54
C LYS A 91 13.49 23.89 -11.55
N GLU A 92 12.45 23.23 -12.04
CA GLU A 92 11.08 23.77 -12.13
C GLU A 92 10.23 23.45 -10.89
N MET A 93 10.78 22.66 -9.96
CA MET A 93 10.10 22.31 -8.71
C MET A 93 9.81 23.55 -7.87
N LEU A 94 8.52 23.77 -7.59
CA LEU A 94 8.03 24.81 -6.70
C LEU A 94 7.92 24.33 -5.24
N GLY A 95 7.85 23.01 -5.04
CA GLY A 95 7.81 22.35 -3.74
C GLY A 95 7.49 20.86 -3.88
N ALA A 96 7.37 20.16 -2.75
CA ALA A 96 7.02 18.75 -2.74
C ALA A 96 6.10 18.40 -1.57
N LEU A 97 5.30 17.35 -1.73
CA LEU A 97 4.59 16.70 -0.63
C LEU A 97 5.33 15.43 -0.26
N TYR A 98 5.66 15.29 1.03
CA TYR A 98 6.42 14.16 1.55
C TYR A 98 5.61 13.37 2.58
N HIS A 99 5.52 12.06 2.36
CA HIS A 99 4.99 11.09 3.32
C HIS A 99 6.14 10.22 3.83
N PRO A 100 6.59 10.39 5.08
CA PRO A 100 7.73 9.64 5.62
C PRO A 100 7.42 8.17 5.90
N ASP A 101 6.14 7.82 6.07
CA ASP A 101 5.73 6.47 6.43
C ASP A 101 5.38 5.58 5.24
N ASP A 102 5.50 6.13 4.02
CA ASP A 102 5.31 5.42 2.76
C ASP A 102 6.55 4.62 2.39
N GLY A 103 6.43 3.82 1.33
CA GLY A 103 7.55 3.03 0.86
C GLY A 103 7.19 2.10 -0.28
N HIS A 104 7.97 1.01 -0.37
CA HIS A 104 7.66 -0.11 -1.25
C HIS A 104 7.83 -1.44 -0.51
N ILE A 105 7.11 -2.46 -0.98
CA ILE A 105 7.13 -3.82 -0.44
C ILE A 105 7.39 -4.84 -1.55
N ALA A 106 7.93 -6.02 -1.24
CA ALA A 106 8.07 -7.10 -2.21
C ALA A 106 6.72 -7.83 -2.37
N PRO A 107 6.00 -7.70 -3.52
CA PRO A 107 4.61 -8.15 -3.61
C PRO A 107 4.44 -9.67 -3.61
N ALA A 108 5.43 -10.41 -4.13
CA ALA A 108 5.43 -11.87 -4.06
C ALA A 108 5.62 -12.33 -2.61
N ASP A 109 6.57 -11.72 -1.89
CA ASP A 109 6.92 -12.12 -0.52
C ASP A 109 5.78 -11.82 0.45
N VAL A 110 5.16 -10.64 0.37
CA VAL A 110 3.98 -10.33 1.20
C VAL A 110 2.82 -11.29 0.92
N THR A 111 2.63 -11.73 -0.33
CA THR A 111 1.60 -12.73 -0.67
C THR A 111 1.90 -14.08 -0.02
N HIS A 112 3.16 -14.51 -0.05
CA HIS A 112 3.59 -15.76 0.57
C HIS A 112 3.52 -15.71 2.09
N ALA A 113 3.92 -14.59 2.70
CA ALA A 113 3.83 -14.37 4.14
C ALA A 113 2.36 -14.41 4.61
N MET A 114 1.47 -13.70 3.92
CA MET A 114 0.02 -13.78 4.18
C MET A 114 -0.52 -15.20 4.05
N ALA A 115 -0.16 -15.92 2.98
CA ALA A 115 -0.58 -17.30 2.78
C ALA A 115 -0.01 -18.27 3.81
N LYS A 116 1.17 -17.99 4.37
CA LYS A 116 1.72 -18.73 5.51
C LYS A 116 0.92 -18.43 6.78
N GLY A 117 0.76 -17.16 7.15
CA GLY A 117 0.00 -16.77 8.34
C GLY A 117 -1.42 -17.33 8.33
N ALA A 118 -2.11 -17.28 7.19
CA ALA A 118 -3.43 -17.89 7.04
C ALA A 118 -3.42 -19.40 7.31
N ARG A 119 -2.41 -20.14 6.81
CA ARG A 119 -2.28 -21.59 7.07
C ARG A 119 -1.92 -21.90 8.51
N ASP A 120 -1.07 -21.09 9.15
CA ASP A 120 -0.72 -21.24 10.56
C ASP A 120 -1.95 -21.04 11.46
N LEU A 121 -2.91 -20.23 11.03
CA LEU A 121 -4.22 -20.03 11.67
C LEU A 121 -5.29 -21.05 11.24
N GLY A 122 -4.92 -22.09 10.49
CA GLY A 122 -5.79 -23.21 10.13
C GLY A 122 -6.52 -23.10 8.79
N ALA A 123 -6.29 -22.03 8.00
CA ALA A 123 -6.84 -21.94 6.65
C ALA A 123 -6.18 -22.98 5.71
N LYS A 124 -6.92 -23.39 4.67
CA LYS A 124 -6.41 -24.30 3.63
C LYS A 124 -6.26 -23.53 2.32
N VAL A 125 -5.08 -23.60 1.71
CA VAL A 125 -4.79 -22.98 0.41
C VAL A 125 -4.60 -24.08 -0.63
N TYR A 126 -5.48 -24.12 -1.63
CA TYR A 126 -5.42 -25.10 -2.71
C TYR A 126 -4.91 -24.44 -4.00
N LEU A 127 -3.66 -24.70 -4.34
CA LEU A 127 -3.05 -24.22 -5.59
C LEU A 127 -3.42 -25.13 -6.77
N ASN A 128 -3.43 -24.55 -7.97
CA ASN A 128 -3.82 -25.26 -9.21
C ASN A 128 -5.21 -25.90 -9.11
N THR A 129 -6.11 -25.27 -8.36
CA THR A 129 -7.49 -25.68 -8.17
C THR A 129 -8.38 -24.59 -8.75
N GLU A 130 -8.74 -24.77 -10.02
CA GLU A 130 -9.55 -23.81 -10.77
C GLU A 130 -11.01 -23.98 -10.40
N VAL A 131 -11.69 -22.88 -10.09
CA VAL A 131 -13.14 -22.88 -9.90
C VAL A 131 -13.80 -22.91 -11.28
N THR A 132 -14.60 -23.95 -11.54
CA THR A 132 -15.24 -24.19 -12.84
C THR A 132 -16.73 -23.84 -12.83
N GLY A 133 -17.32 -23.62 -11.65
CA GLY A 133 -18.72 -23.22 -11.54
C GLY A 133 -19.21 -23.06 -10.11
N PHE A 134 -20.41 -22.52 -10.00
CA PHE A 134 -21.09 -22.28 -8.73
C PHE A 134 -22.55 -22.71 -8.82
N LYS A 135 -23.06 -23.32 -7.75
CA LYS A 135 -24.49 -23.63 -7.62
C LYS A 135 -24.96 -23.20 -6.24
N ARG A 136 -26.08 -22.47 -6.19
CA ARG A 136 -26.74 -22.17 -4.92
C ARG A 136 -27.59 -23.35 -4.49
N THR A 137 -27.44 -23.80 -3.25
CA THR A 137 -28.25 -24.87 -2.66
C THR A 137 -29.65 -24.35 -2.30
N ALA A 138 -30.59 -25.24 -2.00
CA ALA A 138 -31.90 -24.85 -1.48
C ALA A 138 -31.81 -24.18 -0.09
N GLY A 139 -30.78 -24.51 0.70
CA GLY A 139 -30.48 -23.88 1.99
C GLY A 139 -29.86 -22.48 1.87
N GLY A 140 -29.46 -22.08 0.65
CA GLY A 140 -28.89 -20.76 0.36
C GLY A 140 -27.36 -20.71 0.39
N GLU A 141 -26.68 -21.80 0.74
CA GLU A 141 -25.23 -21.96 0.64
C GLU A 141 -24.75 -22.02 -0.82
N TRP A 142 -23.44 -21.89 -1.01
CA TRP A 142 -22.77 -22.04 -2.29
C TRP A 142 -22.04 -23.37 -2.36
N LEU A 143 -22.38 -24.16 -3.37
CA LEU A 143 -21.57 -25.28 -3.84
C LEU A 143 -20.60 -24.74 -4.91
N VAL A 144 -19.31 -24.87 -4.66
CA VAL A 144 -18.25 -24.47 -5.59
C VAL A 144 -17.73 -25.73 -6.28
N HIS A 145 -17.72 -25.73 -7.61
CA HIS A 145 -17.16 -26.82 -8.40
C HIS A 145 -15.73 -26.48 -8.80
N THR A 146 -14.82 -27.44 -8.68
CA THR A 146 -13.43 -27.26 -9.11
C THR A 146 -12.97 -28.38 -10.03
N ASN A 147 -11.83 -28.19 -10.70
CA ASN A 147 -11.17 -29.25 -11.46
C ASN A 147 -10.64 -30.42 -10.58
N LYS A 148 -10.75 -30.32 -9.24
CA LYS A 148 -10.32 -31.35 -8.29
C LYS A 148 -11.46 -31.92 -7.43
N GLY A 149 -12.72 -31.60 -7.77
CA GLY A 149 -13.90 -31.95 -6.99
C GLY A 149 -14.64 -30.73 -6.47
#